data_AF-A0A563EWE0-F1
#
_entry.id   AF-A0A563EWE0-F1
#
_cell.length_a   1.000
_cell.length_b   1.000
_cell.length_c   1.000
_cell.angle_alpha   90.00
_cell.angle_beta   90.00
_cell.angle_gamma   90.00
#
_symmetry.space_group_name_H-M   'P 1'
#
loop_
_entity.id
_entity.type
_entity.pdbx_description
1 polymer ?
#
loop_
_entity_poly.entity_id
_entity_poly.type
_entity_poly.pdbx_seq_one_letter_code
_entity_poly.pdbx_strand_id
1 'polypeptide(L)' 'MDELTAEVLAAAARGDWDALKPLLHPYLHWSDGEAKLRGRTKVLAHLAAHPVGPPAEVELRDGQVYRWIGRPAE' A
#
# COMPACT_ATOMS: atom_id res chain seq x y z
N MET A 1 6.02 -0.11 -13.63
CA MET A 1 5.37 0.29 -12.37
C MET A 1 4.43 1.43 -12.71
N ASP A 2 3.16 1.33 -12.32
CA ASP A 2 2.16 2.36 -12.62
C ASP A 2 2.37 3.61 -11.75
N GLU A 3 1.93 4.79 -12.23
CA GLU A 3 2.16 6.09 -11.58
C GLU A 3 1.62 6.11 -10.14
N LEU A 4 0.44 5.53 -9.90
CA LEU A 4 -0.17 5.46 -8.57
C LEU A 4 0.67 4.60 -7.61
N THR A 5 1.29 3.53 -8.12
CA THR A 5 2.15 2.64 -7.30
C THR A 5 3.41 3.39 -6.88
N ALA A 6 4.02 4.15 -7.80
CA ALA A 6 5.18 4.97 -7.48
C ALA A 6 4.83 6.06 -6.45
N GLU A 7 3.67 6.69 -6.56
CA GLU A 7 3.20 7.70 -5.62
C GLU A 7 2.96 7.12 -4.22
N VAL A 8 2.34 5.94 -4.12
CA VAL A 8 2.15 5.22 -2.84
C VAL A 8 3.50 4.94 -2.17
N LEU A 9 4.46 4.39 -2.91
CA LEU A 9 5.81 4.11 -2.38
C LEU A 9 6.51 5.39 -1.92
N ALA A 10 6.41 6.46 -2.72
CA ALA A 10 7.06 7.72 -2.41
C ALA A 10 6.42 8.43 -1.20
N ALA A 11 5.09 8.42 -1.09
CA ALA A 11 4.38 8.97 0.06
C ALA A 11 4.71 8.18 1.34
N ALA A 12 4.69 6.83 1.27
CA ALA A 12 5.08 5.98 2.39
C ALA A 12 6.53 6.22 2.84
N ALA A 13 7.47 6.33 1.89
CA ALA A 13 8.88 6.61 2.19
C ALA A 13 9.10 7.98 2.85
N ARG A 14 8.26 8.98 2.53
CA ARG A 14 8.29 10.32 3.15
C ARG A 14 7.52 10.40 4.47
N GLY A 15 6.75 9.37 4.84
CA GLY A 15 5.83 9.41 5.98
C GLY A 15 4.64 10.35 5.77
N ASP A 16 4.29 10.64 4.51
CA ASP A 16 3.20 11.55 4.15
C ASP A 16 1.86 10.81 4.15
N TRP A 17 1.34 10.56 5.35
CA TRP A 17 0.13 9.77 5.56
C TRP A 17 -1.14 10.45 5.03
N ASP A 18 -1.16 11.79 5.03
CA ASP A 18 -2.26 12.57 4.48
C ASP A 18 -2.34 12.46 2.96
N ALA A 19 -1.19 12.48 2.26
CA ALA A 19 -1.13 12.21 0.82
C ALA A 19 -1.40 10.73 0.50
N LEU A 20 -1.01 9.80 1.36
CA LEU A 20 -1.21 8.37 1.13
C LEU A 20 -2.67 7.92 1.31
N LYS A 21 -3.39 8.50 2.28
CA LYS A 21 -4.77 8.14 2.62
C LYS A 21 -5.76 8.19 1.45
N PRO A 22 -5.77 9.19 0.55
CA PRO A 22 -6.66 9.22 -0.61
C PRO A 22 -6.27 8.22 -1.72
N LEU A 23 -5.03 7.70 -1.73
CA LEU A 23 -4.58 6.72 -2.73
C LEU A 23 -5.01 5.28 -2.38
N LEU A 24 -5.31 5.04 -1.09
CA LEU A 24 -5.65 3.71 -0.58
C LEU A 24 -7.17 3.57 -0.42
N HIS A 25 -7.73 2.52 -1.01
CA HIS A 25 -9.16 2.24 -0.90
C HIS A 25 -9.54 1.94 0.57
N PRO A 26 -10.70 2.41 1.08
CA PRO A 26 -11.12 2.15 2.46
C PRO A 26 -11.11 0.66 2.85
N TYR A 27 -11.47 -0.20 1.90
CA TYR A 27 -11.51 -1.66 2.03
C TYR A 27 -10.31 -2.38 1.41
N LEU A 28 -9.14 -1.75 1.32
CA LEU A 28 -8.02 -2.41 0.63
C LEU A 28 -7.59 -3.72 1.29
N HIS A 29 -7.12 -4.64 0.46
CA HIS A 29 -6.50 -5.90 0.85
C HIS A 29 -4.99 -5.79 0.65
N TRP A 30 -4.22 -5.94 1.72
CA TRP A 30 -2.76 -5.85 1.69
C TRP A 30 -2.14 -7.18 2.07
N SER A 31 -1.28 -7.70 1.20
CA SER A 31 -0.44 -8.86 1.47
C SER A 31 0.99 -8.47 1.15
N ASP A 32 1.90 -8.46 2.12
CA ASP A 32 3.33 -8.19 1.88
C ASP A 32 4.16 -9.00 2.88
N GLY A 33 5.00 -9.91 2.37
CA GLY A 33 5.62 -10.94 3.20
C GLY A 33 4.60 -11.72 4.05
N GLU A 34 4.77 -11.69 5.38
CA GLU A 34 3.85 -12.31 6.34
C GLU A 34 2.63 -11.43 6.68
N ALA A 35 2.66 -10.13 6.34
CA ALA A 35 1.61 -9.20 6.68
C ALA A 35 0.39 -9.42 5.78
N LYS A 36 -0.74 -9.82 6.39
CA LYS A 36 -2.05 -9.91 5.72
C LYS A 36 -3.04 -8.99 6.42
N LEU A 37 -3.31 -7.83 5.82
CA LEU A 37 -4.12 -6.77 6.41
C LEU A 37 -5.33 -6.45 5.55
N ARG A 38 -6.40 -5.99 6.22
CA ARG A 38 -7.63 -5.53 5.57
C ARG A 38 -8.03 -4.17 6.11
N GLY A 39 -8.33 -3.26 5.20
CA GLY A 39 -8.82 -1.92 5.49
C GLY A 39 -7.70 -0.89 5.67
N ARG A 40 -8.00 0.34 5.22
CA ARG A 40 -7.04 1.45 5.12
C ARG A 40 -6.33 1.76 6.43
N THR A 41 -7.07 1.83 7.54
CA THR A 41 -6.51 2.19 8.84
C THR A 41 -5.41 1.23 9.29
N LYS A 42 -5.61 -0.09 9.11
CA LYS A 42 -4.61 -1.10 9.50
C LYS A 42 -3.36 -1.02 8.62
N VAL A 43 -3.55 -0.78 7.33
CA VAL A 43 -2.43 -0.64 6.39
C VAL A 43 -1.62 0.61 6.70
N LEU A 44 -2.25 1.76 6.90
CA LEU A 44 -1.54 2.99 7.27
C LEU A 44 -0.73 2.80 8.56
N ALA A 45 -1.31 2.16 9.59
CA ALA A 45 -0.59 1.86 10.82
C ALA A 45 0.60 0.90 10.59
N HIS A 46 0.45 -0.08 9.69
CA HIS A 46 1.54 -1.00 9.33
C HIS A 46 2.67 -0.29 8.59
N LEU A 47 2.35 0.54 7.61
CA LEU A 47 3.31 1.31 6.81
C LEU A 47 4.07 2.35 7.65
N ALA A 48 3.45 2.88 8.70
CA ALA A 48 4.13 3.77 9.65
C ALA A 48 5.23 3.07 10.46
N ALA A 49 5.16 1.74 10.62
CA ALA A 49 6.12 0.94 11.38
C ALA A 49 7.07 0.11 10.50
N HIS A 50 6.69 -0.16 9.25
CA HIS A 50 7.44 -1.05 8.36
C HIS A 50 7.58 -0.40 6.98
N PRO A 51 8.82 -0.29 6.45
CA PRO A 51 9.01 0.16 5.08
C PRO A 51 8.39 -0.85 4.11
N VAL A 52 7.76 -0.33 3.06
CA VAL A 52 7.17 -1.15 1.99
C VAL A 52 8.06 -1.14 0.75
N GLY A 53 8.22 -2.30 0.13
CA GLY A 53 8.89 -2.47 -1.15
C GLY A 53 7.92 -2.46 -2.35
N PRO A 54 8.45 -2.46 -3.58
CA PRO A 54 7.64 -2.59 -4.79
C PRO A 54 6.74 -3.84 -4.77
N PRO A 55 5.45 -3.71 -5.12
CA PRO A 55 4.55 -4.85 -5.17
C PRO A 55 4.88 -5.78 -6.34
N ALA A 56 4.47 -7.04 -6.22
CA ALA A 56 4.32 -7.99 -7.31
C ALA A 56 3.04 -7.70 -8.12
N GLU A 57 1.93 -7.39 -7.44
CA GLU A 57 0.64 -7.11 -8.07
C GLU A 57 -0.10 -5.99 -7.34
N VAL A 58 -0.77 -5.12 -8.11
CA VAL A 58 -1.65 -4.07 -7.60
C VAL A 58 -2.94 -4.11 -8.39
N GLU A 59 -4.07 -4.02 -7.68
CA GLU A 59 -5.36 -3.75 -8.31
C GLU A 59 -5.95 -2.45 -7.84
N LEU A 60 -6.57 -1.75 -8.79
CA LEU A 60 -7.23 -0.48 -8.56
C LEU A 60 -8.74 -0.66 -8.53
N ARG A 61 -9.40 0.14 -7.69
CA ARG A 61 -10.84 0.33 -7.67
C ARG A 61 -11.13 1.80 -7.38
N ASP A 62 -11.93 2.44 -8.22
CA ASP A 62 -12.29 3.85 -8.07
C ASP A 62 -11.06 4.78 -7.97
N GLY A 63 -10.04 4.50 -8.80
CA GLY A 63 -8.77 5.25 -8.82
C GLY A 63 -7.85 5.02 -7.61
N GLN A 64 -8.19 4.08 -6.72
CA GLN A 64 -7.47 3.81 -5.49
C GLN A 64 -6.93 2.38 -5.46
N VAL A 65 -5.86 2.15 -4.71
CA VAL A 65 -5.34 0.80 -4.46
C VAL A 65 -6.36 0.00 -3.65
N TYR A 66 -6.96 -1.00 -4.29
CA TYR A 66 -7.88 -1.95 -3.68
C TYR A 66 -7.16 -3.22 -3.23
N ARG A 67 -6.14 -3.66 -3.96
CA ARG A 67 -5.32 -4.81 -3.58
C ARG A 67 -3.85 -4.50 -3.80
N TRP A 68 -3.03 -4.87 -2.83
CA TRP A 68 -1.58 -4.81 -2.89
C TRP A 68 -1.01 -6.17 -2.52
N ILE A 69 -0.22 -6.76 -3.42
CA ILE A 69 0.51 -8.00 -3.18
C ILE A 69 2.00 -7.67 -3.33
N GLY A 70 2.72 -7.66 -2.22
CA GLY A 70 4.16 -7.54 -2.14
C GLY A 70 4.87 -8.75 -2.72
N ARG A 71 6.17 -8.61 -2.95
CA ARG A 71 7.00 -9.76 -3.33
C ARG A 71 7.32 -10.58 -2.07
N PRO A 72 7.44 -11.91 -2.20
CA PRO A 72 8.03 -12.70 -1.12
C PRO A 72 9.43 -12.16 -0.80
N ALA A 73 9.79 -12.14 0.48
CA ALA A 73 11.19 -11.99 0.85
C ALA A 73 11.95 -13.19 0.31
N GLU A 74 12.97 -12.95 -0.51
CA GLU A 74 13.91 -13.98 -0.99
C GLU A 74 14.80 -14.51 0.15
#